data_AF-A0A7T1I4H5-F1
#
_entry.id   AF-A0A7T1I4H5-F1
#
_cell.length_a   1.000
_cell.length_b   1.000
_cell.length_c   1.000
_cell.angle_alpha   90.00
_cell.angle_beta   90.00
_cell.angle_gamma   90.00
#
_symmetry.space_group_name_H-M   'P 1'
#
loop_
_entity.id
_entity.type
_entity.pdbx_description
1 polymer ?
#
loop_
_entity_poly.entity_id
_entity_poly.type
_entity_poly.pdbx_seq_one_letter_code
_entity_poly.pdbx_strand_id
1 'polypeptide(L)'
;MSKKRKRISRRRLAGQRVLAHVSTHNLETGSHKPVTAARRYIAEVGLEAPAILNVRRNEHTTDRFFWGEKGLFSAQYAEENHFLFPSLRLIVDQIGEEVLFEGLEAMASDDWEEMEEYEYAFV
;
A
#
# COMPACT_ATOMS: atom_id res chain seq x y z
N MET A 1 -23.22 12.17 11.02
CA MET A 1 -22.78 12.10 9.61
C MET A 1 -21.67 11.07 9.51
N SER A 2 -22.01 9.79 9.31
CA SER A 2 -21.02 8.75 9.05
C SER A 2 -20.34 9.09 7.72
N LYS A 3 -19.04 9.43 7.74
CA LYS A 3 -18.26 9.58 6.51
C LYS A 3 -18.24 8.21 5.84
N LYS A 4 -19.04 8.02 4.78
CA LYS A 4 -19.06 6.80 3.97
C LYS A 4 -17.61 6.49 3.61
N ARG A 5 -17.07 5.37 4.14
CA ARG A 5 -15.67 4.99 3.89
C ARG A 5 -15.53 4.76 2.39
N LYS A 6 -14.53 5.40 1.77
CA LYS A 6 -14.24 5.21 0.35
C LYS A 6 -13.93 3.72 0.13
N ARG A 7 -14.68 3.09 -0.78
CA ARG A 7 -14.47 1.69 -1.18
C ARG A 7 -13.02 1.52 -1.63
N ILE A 8 -12.36 0.46 -1.16
CA ILE A 8 -10.98 0.13 -1.56
C ILE A 8 -11.10 -0.67 -2.86
N SER A 9 -10.40 -0.25 -3.92
CA SER A 9 -10.43 -0.96 -5.19
C SER A 9 -9.74 -2.33 -5.08
N ARG A 10 -10.16 -3.29 -5.92
CA ARG A 10 -9.51 -4.61 -6.04
C ARG A 10 -7.99 -4.49 -6.20
N ARG A 11 -7.54 -3.58 -7.06
CA ARG A 11 -6.11 -3.33 -7.29
C ARG A 11 -5.38 -2.91 -6.02
N ARG A 12 -5.99 -2.05 -5.19
CA ARG A 12 -5.38 -1.62 -3.94
C ARG A 12 -5.42 -2.73 -2.88
N LEU A 13 -6.46 -3.55 -2.83
CA LEU A 13 -6.52 -4.74 -1.96
C LEU A 13 -5.43 -5.76 -2.32
N ALA A 14 -5.24 -6.02 -3.61
CA ALA A 14 -4.15 -6.85 -4.12
C ALA A 14 -2.79 -6.30 -3.65
N GLY A 15 -2.55 -5.00 -3.85
CA GLY A 15 -1.32 -4.37 -3.37
C GLY A 15 -1.13 -4.43 -1.86
N GLN A 16 -2.18 -4.30 -1.06
CA GLN A 16 -2.12 -4.49 0.39
C GLN A 16 -1.67 -5.89 0.78
N ARG A 17 -2.17 -6.92 0.08
CA ARG A 17 -1.76 -8.31 0.31
C ARG A 17 -0.29 -8.53 -0.06
N VAL A 18 0.16 -7.97 -1.18
CA VAL A 18 1.59 -8.04 -1.57
C VAL A 18 2.47 -7.35 -0.52
N LEU A 19 2.11 -6.14 -0.10
CA LEU A 19 2.86 -5.39 0.90
C LEU A 19 2.88 -6.06 2.29
N ALA A 20 1.92 -6.94 2.59
CA ALA A 20 1.91 -7.68 3.85
C ALA A 20 3.09 -8.67 3.98
N HIS A 21 3.74 -9.04 2.87
CA HIS A 21 4.93 -9.89 2.86
C HIS A 21 6.24 -9.10 2.95
N VAL A 22 6.18 -7.77 3.00
CA VAL A 22 7.35 -6.89 3.11
C VAL A 22 7.68 -6.65 4.59
N SER A 23 8.96 -6.63 4.95
CA SER A 23 9.40 -6.36 6.32
C SER A 23 8.92 -4.98 6.80
N THR A 24 8.45 -4.90 8.04
CA THR A 24 7.88 -3.67 8.61
C THR A 24 8.70 -3.19 9.80
N HIS A 25 9.12 -1.93 9.74
CA HIS A 25 9.88 -1.25 10.79
C HIS A 25 9.01 -0.17 11.42
N ASN A 26 8.92 -0.17 12.74
CA ASN A 26 8.18 0.84 13.49
C ASN A 26 9.17 1.79 14.16
N LEU A 27 8.94 3.10 14.01
CA LEU A 27 9.77 4.13 14.61
C LEU A 27 8.94 5.34 15.03
N GLU A 28 9.48 6.13 15.95
CA GLU A 28 8.89 7.40 16.35
C GLU A 28 9.48 8.56 15.53
N THR A 29 8.64 9.55 15.21
CA THR A 29 9.05 10.73 14.45
C THR A 29 10.10 11.58 15.19
N GLY A 30 10.00 11.62 16.52
CA GLY A 30 10.81 12.52 17.37
C GLY A 30 10.60 13.99 16.99
N SER A 31 11.70 14.70 16.76
CA SER A 31 11.72 16.15 16.43
C SER A 31 11.64 16.46 14.94
N HIS A 32 11.68 15.45 14.07
CA HIS A 32 11.74 15.64 12.62
C HIS A 32 10.35 15.57 11.96
N LYS A 33 10.27 15.84 10.65
CA LYS A 33 9.07 15.45 9.88
C LYS A 33 9.12 13.92 9.66
N PRO A 34 7.98 13.22 9.58
CA PRO A 34 7.95 11.75 9.45
C PRO A 34 8.80 11.22 8.28
N VAL A 35 8.72 11.85 7.11
CA VAL A 35 9.52 11.50 5.93
C VAL A 35 11.03 11.66 6.16
N THR A 36 11.43 12.65 6.96
CA THR A 36 12.84 12.89 7.30
C THR A 36 13.34 11.87 8.32
N ALA A 37 12.51 11.53 9.32
CA ALA A 37 12.81 10.47 10.28
C ALA A 37 12.98 9.11 9.56
N ALA A 38 12.07 8.77 8.64
CA ALA A 38 12.19 7.56 7.82
C ALA A 38 13.51 7.50 7.03
N ARG A 39 13.88 8.59 6.34
CA ARG A 39 15.12 8.64 5.56
C ARG A 39 16.38 8.49 6.43
N ARG A 40 16.38 9.12 7.61
CA ARG A 40 17.48 8.96 8.57
C ARG A 40 17.60 7.54 9.06
N TYR A 41 16.48 6.94 9.46
CA TYR A 41 16.45 5.54 9.89
C TYR A 41 16.98 4.58 8.82
N ILE A 42 16.58 4.76 7.56
CA ILE A 42 17.10 3.96 6.43
C ILE A 42 18.63 4.09 6.31
N ALA A 43 19.16 5.32 6.40
CA ALA A 43 20.59 5.58 6.28
C ALA A 43 21.40 5.07 7.49
N GLU A 44 20.85 5.20 8.71
CA GLU A 44 21.51 4.78 9.96
C GLU A 44 21.54 3.25 10.11
N VAL A 45 20.44 2.58 9.77
CA VAL A 45 20.33 1.12 9.85
C VAL A 45 20.96 0.43 8.63
N GLY A 46 21.12 1.14 7.52
CA GLY A 46 21.53 0.54 6.24
C GLY A 46 20.42 -0.35 5.66
N LEU A 47 19.17 0.11 5.72
CA LEU A 47 18.01 -0.69 5.37
C LEU A 47 17.95 -0.99 3.86
N GLU A 48 17.88 -2.27 3.51
CA GLU A 48 17.70 -2.73 2.13
C GLU A 48 16.22 -2.66 1.71
N ALA A 49 15.98 -2.42 0.42
CA ALA A 49 14.65 -2.47 -0.16
C ALA A 49 14.26 -3.91 -0.56
N PRO A 50 12.98 -4.29 -0.55
CA PRO A 50 11.81 -3.50 -0.16
C PRO A 50 11.54 -3.54 1.36
N ALA A 51 11.10 -2.42 1.95
CA ALA A 51 10.71 -2.37 3.36
C ALA A 51 9.58 -1.37 3.62
N ILE A 52 8.78 -1.59 4.66
CA ILE A 52 7.73 -0.67 5.12
C ILE A 52 8.21 0.03 6.39
N LEU A 53 8.03 1.35 6.45
CA LEU A 53 8.32 2.16 7.62
C LEU A 53 7.03 2.77 8.16
N ASN A 54 6.66 2.37 9.36
CA ASN A 54 5.56 2.96 10.13
C ASN A 54 6.16 4.01 11.07
N VAL A 55 5.97 5.27 10.72
CA VAL A 55 6.51 6.40 11.46
C VAL A 55 5.39 7.01 12.30
N ARG A 56 5.43 6.75 13.61
CA ARG A 56 4.45 7.29 14.55
C ARG A 56 4.72 8.79 14.74
N ARG A 57 3.76 9.64 14.36
CA ARG A 57 3.81 11.09 14.53
C ARG A 57 3.33 11.50 15.92
N ASN A 58 2.25 10.88 16.38
CA ASN A 58 1.71 10.98 17.73
C ASN A 58 0.95 9.68 18.05
N GLU A 59 0.34 9.58 19.23
CA GLU A 59 -0.38 8.38 19.66
C GLU A 59 -1.46 7.91 18.67
N HIS A 60 -2.10 8.85 17.96
CA HIS A 60 -3.24 8.57 17.08
C HIS A 60 -2.89 8.53 15.59
N THR A 61 -1.67 8.94 15.21
CA THR A 61 -1.29 9.17 13.81
C THR A 61 0.03 8.49 13.50
N THR A 62 0.01 7.57 12.55
CA THR A 62 1.20 6.88 12.03
C THR A 62 1.21 7.02 10.52
N ASP A 63 2.28 7.62 10.01
CA ASP A 63 2.54 7.74 8.58
C ASP A 63 3.23 6.47 8.08
N ARG A 64 2.69 5.84 7.03
CA ARG A 64 3.24 4.61 6.46
C ARG A 64 3.98 4.92 5.17
N PHE A 65 5.25 4.56 5.11
CA PHE A 65 6.10 4.71 3.94
C PHE A 65 6.57 3.36 3.41
N PHE A 66 6.85 3.31 2.12
CA PHE A 66 7.43 2.17 1.42
C PHE A 66 8.82 2.56 0.90
N TRP A 67 9.84 1.87 1.35
CA TRP A 67 11.20 1.95 0.85
C TRP A 67 11.35 0.98 -0.33
N GLY A 68 11.46 1.54 -1.54
CA GLY A 68 11.75 0.80 -2.76
C GLY A 68 13.13 1.14 -3.30
N GLU A 69 13.58 0.38 -4.31
CA GLU A 69 14.90 0.54 -4.93
C GLU A 69 15.18 1.96 -5.44
N LYS A 70 14.14 2.66 -5.92
CA LYS A 70 14.24 4.02 -6.46
C LYS A 70 14.06 5.12 -5.41
N GLY A 71 13.66 4.79 -4.18
CA GLY A 71 13.45 5.76 -3.12
C GLY A 71 12.28 5.46 -2.19
N LEU A 72 11.91 6.49 -1.40
CA LEU A 72 10.86 6.41 -0.40
C LEU A 72 9.52 6.94 -0.95
N PHE A 73 8.49 6.12 -0.91
CA PHE A 73 7.13 6.42 -1.36
C PHE A 73 6.14 6.32 -0.20
N SER A 74 4.91 6.83 -0.37
CA SER A 74 3.84 6.51 0.58
C SER A 74 3.43 5.05 0.41
N ALA A 75 3.08 4.38 1.51
CA ALA A 75 2.62 2.99 1.44
C ALA A 75 1.36 2.87 0.56
N GLN A 76 0.44 3.83 0.66
CA GLN A 76 -0.76 3.85 -0.19
C GLN A 76 -0.43 3.91 -1.68
N TYR A 77 0.55 4.71 -2.09
CA TYR A 77 0.97 4.77 -3.50
C TYR A 77 1.54 3.42 -3.96
N ALA A 78 2.31 2.76 -3.11
CA ALA A 78 2.82 1.42 -3.38
C ALA A 78 1.71 0.35 -3.43
N GLU A 79 0.67 0.43 -2.58
CA GLU A 79 -0.50 -0.45 -2.66
C GLU A 79 -1.23 -0.30 -4.02
N GLU A 80 -1.47 0.94 -4.45
CA GLU A 80 -2.21 1.22 -5.70
C GLU A 80 -1.39 0.89 -6.96
N ASN A 81 -0.06 0.99 -6.88
CA ASN A 81 0.86 0.84 -8.00
C ASN A 81 1.90 -0.27 -7.78
N HIS A 82 1.55 -1.33 -7.06
CA HIS A 82 2.48 -2.40 -6.66
C HIS A 82 3.18 -3.06 -7.86
N PHE A 83 2.51 -3.15 -9.01
CA PHE A 83 3.04 -3.67 -10.27
C PHE A 83 4.20 -2.84 -10.87
N LEU A 84 4.40 -1.59 -10.42
CA LEU A 84 5.51 -0.74 -10.86
C LEU A 84 6.83 -1.05 -10.14
N PHE A 85 6.80 -1.86 -9.08
CA PHE A 85 7.96 -2.16 -8.26
C PHE A 85 8.47 -3.58 -8.56
N PRO A 86 9.65 -3.74 -9.19
CA PRO A 86 10.21 -5.06 -9.52
C PRO A 86 10.34 -5.97 -8.29
N SER A 87 10.78 -5.41 -7.16
CA SER A 87 10.90 -6.12 -5.89
C SER A 87 9.58 -6.71 -5.40
N LEU A 88 8.45 -6.02 -5.62
CA LEU A 88 7.13 -6.52 -5.24
C LEU A 88 6.61 -7.58 -6.21
N ARG A 89 6.96 -7.47 -7.49
CA ARG A 89 6.63 -8.50 -8.49
C ARG A 89 7.31 -9.83 -8.17
N LEU A 90 8.56 -9.82 -7.70
CA LEU A 90 9.24 -11.04 -7.25
C LEU A 90 8.49 -11.73 -6.11
N ILE A 91 7.91 -10.97 -5.18
CA ILE A 91 7.08 -11.52 -4.10
C ILE A 91 5.83 -12.18 -4.68
N VAL A 92 5.18 -11.53 -5.66
CA VAL A 92 4.01 -12.10 -6.36
C VAL A 92 4.36 -13.39 -7.08
N ASP A 93 5.46 -13.42 -7.82
CA ASP A 93 5.92 -14.58 -8.57
C ASP A 93 6.30 -15.75 -7.64
N GLN A 94 6.85 -15.47 -6.45
CA GLN A 94 7.23 -16.48 -5.46
C GLN A 94 6.04 -17.12 -4.74
N ILE A 95 5.03 -16.33 -4.39
CA ILE A 95 3.87 -16.80 -3.63
C ILE A 95 2.78 -17.35 -4.57
N GLY A 96 2.69 -16.79 -5.77
CA GLY A 96 1.66 -17.08 -6.76
C GLY A 96 0.49 -16.11 -6.68
N GLU A 97 0.05 -15.63 -7.84
CA GLU A 97 -1.11 -14.72 -7.97
C GLU A 97 -2.41 -15.36 -7.45
N GLU A 98 -2.59 -16.66 -7.66
CA GLU A 98 -3.78 -17.40 -7.21
C GLU A 98 -3.93 -17.34 -5.70
N VAL A 99 -2.83 -17.51 -4.96
CA VAL A 99 -2.81 -17.46 -3.49
C VAL A 99 -2.98 -16.02 -3.01
N LEU A 100 -2.24 -15.08 -3.59
CA LEU A 100 -2.28 -13.68 -3.15
C LEU A 100 -3.62 -13.02 -3.47
N PHE A 101 -4.29 -13.39 -4.54
CA PHE A 101 -5.51 -12.72 -5.01
C PHE A 101 -6.78 -13.55 -4.79
N GLU A 102 -6.68 -14.67 -4.07
CA GLU A 102 -7.81 -15.52 -3.69
C GLU A 102 -8.97 -14.71 -3.07
N GLY A 103 -10.18 -14.89 -3.58
CA GLY A 103 -11.37 -14.19 -3.08
C GLY A 103 -11.49 -12.71 -3.49
N LEU A 104 -10.52 -12.15 -4.23
CA LEU A 104 -10.68 -10.85 -4.90
C LEU A 104 -11.44 -10.97 -6.24
N GLU A 105 -11.60 -12.19 -6.75
CA GLU A 105 -12.29 -12.49 -8.01
C GLU A 105 -13.79 -12.24 -7.93
N ALA A 106 -14.42 -12.51 -6.78
CA ALA A 106 -15.85 -12.29 -6.55
C ALA A 106 -16.24 -10.80 -6.56
N MET A 107 -15.28 -9.89 -6.35
CA MET A 107 -15.53 -8.44 -6.44
C MET A 107 -15.62 -7.94 -7.89
N ALA A 108 -15.35 -8.78 -8.90
CA ALA A 108 -15.47 -8.40 -10.30
C ALA A 108 -16.93 -8.13 -10.72
N SER A 109 -17.91 -8.81 -10.11
CA SER A 109 -19.33 -8.65 -10.44
C SER A 109 -19.87 -7.27 -10.03
N ASP A 110 -19.45 -6.77 -8.87
CA ASP A 110 -19.89 -5.48 -8.32
C ASP A 110 -19.34 -4.27 -9.09
N ASP A 111 -18.22 -4.41 -9.81
CA ASP A 111 -17.63 -3.30 -10.56
C ASP A 111 -18.33 -3.09 -11.92
N TRP A 112 -19.06 -4.09 -12.44
CA TRP A 112 -19.87 -3.96 -13.66
C TRP A 112 -21.25 -3.34 -13.41
N GLU A 113 -21.90 -3.64 -12.28
CA GLU A 113 -23.18 -2.99 -11.91
C GLU A 113 -23.03 -1.48 -11.70
N GLU A 114 -21.88 -1.02 -11.18
CA GLU A 114 -21.63 0.41 -10.98
C GLU A 114 -21.38 1.15 -12.31
N MET A 115 -20.79 0.48 -13.32
CA MET A 115 -20.61 1.08 -14.66
C MET A 115 -21.93 1.34 -15.39
N GLU A 116 -22.92 0.45 -15.25
CA GLU A 116 -24.25 0.65 -15.82
C GLU A 116 -25.02 1.79 -15.11
N GLU A 117 -24.88 1.93 -13.78
CA GLU A 117 -25.55 3.00 -13.02
C GLU A 117 -25.07 4.40 -13.45
N TYR A 118 -23.79 4.57 -13.81
CA TYR A 118 -23.28 5.83 -14.35
C TYR A 118 -23.71 6.10 -15.79
N GLU A 119 -23.96 5.07 -16.61
CA GLU A 119 -24.42 5.24 -17.99
C GLU A 119 -25.89 5.69 -18.06
N TYR A 120 -26.72 5.28 -17.09
CA TYR A 120 -28.13 5.67 -16.99
C TYR A 120 -28.40 6.99 -16.23
N ALA A 121 -27.41 7.54 -15.53
CA ALA A 121 -27.55 8.80 -14.79
C ALA A 121 -27.39 10.07 -15.66
N PHE A 122 -27.14 9.92 -16.97
CA PHE A 122 -26.99 11.00 -17.95
C PHE A 122 -28.06 10.95 -19.06
N VAL A 123 -29.32 10.70 -18.69
CA VAL A 123 -30.49 10.92 -19.58
C VAL A 123 -31.45 11.93 -18.94
#